data_AF-E9FWC5-F1
#
_entry.id   AF-E9FWC5-F1
#
_cell.length_a   1.000
_cell.length_b   1.000
_cell.length_c   1.000
_cell.angle_alpha   90.00
_cell.angle_beta   90.00
_cell.angle_gamma   90.00
#
_symmetry.space_group_name_H-M   'P 1'
#
loop_
_entity.id
_entity.type
_entity.pdbx_description
1 polymer ?
#
loop_
_entity_poly.entity_id
_entity_poly.type
_entity_poly.pdbx_seq_one_letter_code
_entity_poly.pdbx_strand_id
1 'polypeptide(L)' 'PSMVRWEDVNDGVFRIVQSEKLANLWGTIKNNPRMTYEKLSRAMRYYYKSKVFLPVLGRRLVYKFGPHAVLWR' A
#
# COMPACT_ATOMS: atom_id res chain seq x y z
N PRO A 1 9.33 -13.55 -7.37
CA PRO A 1 8.48 -12.33 -7.34
C PRO A 1 8.33 -11.78 -5.92
N SER A 2 8.71 -10.52 -5.71
CA SER A 2 8.56 -9.80 -4.45
C SER A 2 7.08 -9.47 -4.16
N MET A 3 6.72 -9.36 -2.88
CA MET A 3 5.35 -9.10 -2.41
C MET A 3 4.79 -7.75 -2.90
N VAL A 4 5.68 -6.80 -3.15
CA VAL A 4 5.46 -5.47 -3.73
C VAL A 4 6.50 -5.26 -4.82
N ARG A 5 6.14 -4.52 -5.88
CA ARG A 5 7.07 -4.09 -6.93
C ARG A 5 6.84 -2.63 -7.31
N TRP A 6 7.88 -1.97 -7.79
CA TRP A 6 7.74 -0.66 -8.41
C TRP A 6 7.11 -0.77 -9.79
N GLU A 7 6.18 0.13 -10.10
CA GLU A 7 5.71 0.39 -11.46
C GLU A 7 6.39 1.66 -12.01
N ASP A 8 6.66 2.63 -11.14
CA ASP A 8 7.49 3.81 -11.40
C ASP A 8 8.15 4.27 -10.10
N VAL A 9 9.47 4.12 -9.98
CA VAL A 9 10.23 4.54 -8.80
C VAL A 9 10.31 6.06 -8.69
N ASN A 10 10.37 6.77 -9.82
CA ASN A 10 10.55 8.22 -9.82
C ASN A 10 9.29 8.93 -9.31
N ASP A 11 8.12 8.38 -9.67
CA ASP A 11 6.80 8.88 -9.28
C ASP A 11 6.21 8.20 -8.03
N GLY A 12 6.97 7.28 -7.40
CA GLY A 12 6.55 6.58 -6.18
C GLY A 12 5.35 5.66 -6.36
N VAL A 13 5.17 5.12 -7.57
CA VAL A 13 4.06 4.23 -7.92
C VAL A 13 4.50 2.78 -7.76
N PHE A 14 3.80 2.04 -6.90
CA PHE A 14 4.07 0.63 -6.66
C PHE A 14 2.79 -0.20 -6.80
N ARG A 15 3.01 -1.49 -7.06
CA ARG A 15 1.97 -2.52 -7.12
C ARG A 15 2.18 -3.53 -6.02
N ILE A 16 1.09 -3.85 -5.33
CA ILE A 16 1.02 -5.02 -4.45
C ILE A 16 0.77 -6.25 -5.32
N VAL A 17 1.69 -7.21 -5.30
CA VAL A 17 1.64 -8.44 -6.12
C VAL A 17 1.04 -9.60 -5.33
N GLN A 18 1.37 -9.70 -4.03
CA GLN A 18 0.86 -10.76 -3.14
C GLN A 18 0.08 -10.12 -1.98
N SER A 19 -1.16 -9.71 -2.26
CA SER A 19 -2.02 -8.93 -1.33
C SER A 19 -2.24 -9.62 0.02
N GLU A 20 -2.59 -10.91 0.01
CA GLU A 20 -2.84 -11.67 1.24
C GLU A 20 -1.58 -11.81 2.09
N LYS A 21 -0.42 -12.09 1.47
CA LYS A 21 0.83 -12.19 2.21
C LYS A 21 1.24 -10.85 2.82
N LEU A 22 1.01 -9.74 2.11
CA LEU A 22 1.28 -8.40 2.63
C LEU A 22 0.38 -8.07 3.82
N ALA A 23 -0.91 -8.39 3.72
CA ALA A 23 -1.85 -8.18 4.81
C ALA A 23 -1.49 -9.03 6.03
N ASN A 24 -1.12 -10.30 5.83
CA ASN A 24 -0.69 -11.18 6.92
C ASN A 24 0.58 -10.65 7.60
N LEU A 25 1.58 -10.25 6.84
CA LEU A 25 2.82 -9.67 7.38
C LEU A 25 2.53 -8.40 8.19
N TRP A 26 1.69 -7.50 7.65
CA TRP A 26 1.26 -6.31 8.37
C TRP A 26 0.48 -6.65 9.65
N GLY A 27 -0.36 -7.69 9.60
CA GLY A 27 -1.07 -8.24 10.75
C GLY A 27 -0.12 -8.72 11.83
N THR A 28 0.92 -9.48 11.48
CA THR A 28 1.96 -9.92 12.41
C THR A 28 2.66 -8.73 13.07
N ILE A 29 3.08 -7.71 12.31
CA ILE A 29 3.75 -6.51 12.84
C ILE A 29 2.84 -5.76 13.82
N LYS A 30 1.53 -5.71 13.56
CA LYS A 30 0.54 -5.02 14.39
C LYS A 30 -0.13 -5.91 15.44
N ASN A 31 0.35 -7.14 15.62
CA ASN A 31 -0.25 -8.15 16.50
C ASN A 31 -1.76 -8.33 16.27
N ASN A 32 -2.19 -8.29 15.01
CA ASN A 32 -3.57 -8.48 14.58
C ASN A 32 -3.66 -9.69 13.63
N PRO A 33 -3.94 -10.90 14.15
CA PRO A 33 -3.99 -12.12 13.34
C PRO A 33 -5.18 -12.18 12.38
N ARG A 34 -6.16 -11.28 12.51
CA ARG A 34 -7.34 -11.20 11.62
C ARG A 34 -7.21 -10.10 10.56
N MET A 35 -5.99 -9.67 10.27
CA MET A 35 -5.71 -8.70 9.21
C MET A 35 -5.96 -9.33 7.83
N THR A 36 -6.64 -8.60 6.95
CA THR A 36 -6.89 -9.00 5.55
C THR A 36 -6.55 -7.85 4.62
N TYR A 37 -6.40 -8.13 3.34
CA TYR A 37 -6.11 -7.08 2.37
C TYR A 37 -7.22 -6.04 2.28
N GLU A 38 -8.49 -6.42 2.45
CA GLU A 38 -9.63 -5.50 2.44
C GLU A 38 -9.49 -4.44 3.55
N LYS A 39 -9.16 -4.89 4.77
CA LYS A 39 -8.95 -4.01 5.94
C LYS A 39 -7.71 -3.13 5.76
N LEU A 40 -6.60 -3.70 5.29
CA LEU A 40 -5.38 -2.97 5.00
C LEU A 40 -5.62 -1.91 3.92
N SER A 41 -6.25 -2.28 2.81
CA SER A 41 -6.56 -1.38 1.71
C SER A 41 -7.50 -0.25 2.16
N ARG A 42 -8.42 -0.53 3.10
CA ARG A 42 -9.28 0.50 3.70
C ARG A 42 -8.48 1.53 4.48
N ALA A 43 -7.48 1.10 5.26
CA ALA A 43 -6.56 1.98 5.97
C ALA A 43 -5.70 2.80 4.99
N MET A 44 -5.17 2.18 3.94
CA MET A 44 -4.43 2.86 2.87
C MET A 44 -5.24 3.99 2.23
N ARG A 45 -6.54 3.77 1.99
CA ARG A 45 -7.43 4.81 1.43
C ARG A 45 -7.70 5.95 2.41
N TYR A 46 -7.66 5.75 3.73
CA TYR A 46 -7.81 6.85 4.68
C TYR A 46 -6.69 7.89 4.58
N TYR A 47 -5.51 7.47 4.15
CA TYR A 47 -4.36 8.36 3.94
C TYR A 47 -4.49 9.28 2.71
N TYR A 48 -5.53 9.13 1.87
CA TYR A 48 -5.74 10.04 0.75
C TYR A 48 -6.03 11.47 1.19
N LYS A 49 -6.76 11.63 2.32
CA LYS A 49 -7.04 12.96 2.88
C LYS A 49 -5.77 13.62 3.41
N SER A 50 -4.91 12.85 4.08
CA SER A 50 -3.65 13.34 4.65
C SER A 50 -2.50 13.40 3.65
N LYS A 51 -2.73 13.00 2.39
CA LYS A 51 -1.74 13.02 1.29
C LYS A 51 -0.47 12.18 1.56
N VAL A 52 -0.58 11.16 2.42
CA VAL A 52 0.47 10.12 2.55
C VAL A 52 0.39 9.15 1.38
N PHE A 53 -0.82 8.86 0.87
CA PHE A 53 -1.02 8.22 -0.42
C PHE A 53 -1.83 9.11 -1.34
N LEU A 54 -1.67 8.93 -2.64
CA LEU A 54 -2.51 9.52 -3.68
C LEU A 54 -3.34 8.42 -4.36
N PRO A 55 -4.58 8.73 -4.78
CA PRO A 55 -5.41 7.77 -5.51
C PRO A 55 -4.82 7.49 -6.90
N VAL A 56 -4.86 6.22 -7.30
CA VAL A 56 -4.52 5.78 -8.66
C VAL A 56 -5.78 5.20 -9.29
N LEU A 57 -6.41 5.97 -10.18
CA LEU A 57 -7.70 5.61 -10.77
C LEU A 57 -7.56 4.46 -11.78
N GLY A 58 -8.55 3.56 -11.81
CA GLY A 58 -8.62 2.47 -12.78
C GLY A 58 -7.57 1.36 -12.64
N ARG A 59 -6.64 1.45 -11.68
CA ARG A 59 -5.53 0.49 -11.52
C ARG A 59 -5.64 -0.28 -10.22
N ARG A 60 -6.09 -1.54 -10.30
CA ARG A 60 -6.20 -2.44 -9.13
C ARG A 60 -4.83 -2.75 -8.54
N LEU A 61 -4.75 -2.76 -7.20
CA LEU A 61 -3.56 -3.06 -6.40
C LEU A 61 -2.38 -2.09 -6.63
N VAL A 62 -2.62 -0.95 -7.27
CA VAL A 62 -1.60 0.08 -7.52
C VAL A 62 -1.84 1.25 -6.58
N TYR A 63 -0.76 1.72 -5.96
CA TYR A 63 -0.75 2.81 -5.01
C TYR A 63 0.40 3.76 -5.36
N LYS A 64 0.22 5.03 -5.00
CA LYS A 64 1.22 6.07 -5.20
C LYS A 64 1.50 6.77 -3.89
N PHE A 65 2.77 6.85 -3.51
CA PHE A 65 3.18 7.67 -2.37
C PHE A 65 2.85 9.14 -2.65
N GLY A 66 2.30 9.81 -1.64
CA GLY A 66 1.99 11.23 -1.72
C GLY A 66 3.11 12.11 -1.19
N PRO A 67 2.96 13.44 -1.29
CA PRO A 67 3.99 14.40 -0.86
C PRO A 67 4.30 14.33 0.65
N HIS A 68 3.39 13.79 1.47
CA HIS A 68 3.61 13.64 2.91
C HIS A 68 4.13 12.24 3.31
N ALA A 69 4.37 11.35 2.34
CA ALA A 69 5.06 10.10 2.62
C ALA A 69 6.55 10.35 2.83
N VAL A 70 7.11 9.74 3.85
CA VAL A 70 8.54 9.84 4.21
C VAL A 70 9.26 8.53 3.88
N LEU A 71 10.57 8.60 3.63
CA LEU A 71 11.47 7.45 3.52
C LEU A 71 11.07 6.40 2.46
N TRP A 72 10.35 6.81 1.41
CA TRP A 72 10.00 5.91 0.30
C TRP A 72 10.95 6.00 -0.89
N ARG A 73 11.77 7.06 -0.94
CA ARG A 73 12.77 7.32 -1.98
C ARG A 73 14.16 6.97 -1.47
#